data_AF-A0A354XFL6-F1
#
_entry.id   AF-A0A354XFL6-F1
#
_cell.length_a   1.000
_cell.length_b   1.000
_cell.length_c   1.000
_cell.angle_alpha   90.00
_cell.angle_beta   90.00
_cell.angle_gamma   90.00
#
_symmetry.space_group_name_H-M   'P 1'
#
loop_
_entity.id
_entity.type
_entity.pdbx_description
1 polymer ?
#
loop_
_entity_poly.entity_id
_entity_poly.type
_entity_poly.pdbx_seq_one_letter_code
_entity_poly.pdbx_strand_id
1 'polypeptide(L)'
;ADKRLLVLREPVGVVAAITPWNFPLAMITRKCAPALAAGCTVVIKPAEATPLTALAAAYLALEAGLPAGTINVVTASKPAAVGEVLTTDPRVRKVSFTGSTPVGKHLLAQCASTVKK
;
A
#
# COMPACT_ATOMS: atom_id res chain seq x y z
N ALA A 1 17.37 -28.84 28.72
CA ALA A 1 16.28 -29.81 28.61
C ALA A 1 14.91 -29.17 28.40
N ASP A 2 14.73 -27.85 28.61
CA ASP A 2 13.45 -27.20 28.25
C ASP A 2 13.69 -25.76 27.74
N LYS A 3 13.78 -25.59 26.42
CA LYS A 3 13.78 -24.27 25.77
C LYS A 3 12.49 -24.14 24.98
N ARG A 4 11.65 -23.17 25.33
CA ARG A 4 10.44 -22.84 24.57
C ARG A 4 10.71 -21.67 23.64
N LEU A 5 10.46 -21.86 22.35
CA LEU A 5 10.52 -20.81 21.33
C LEU A 5 9.12 -20.27 21.10
N LEU A 6 8.95 -18.95 21.28
CA LEU A 6 7.71 -18.25 20.98
C LEU A 6 7.89 -17.42 19.70
N VAL A 7 6.90 -17.44 18.81
CA VAL A 7 6.88 -16.62 17.59
C VAL A 7 5.67 -15.70 17.66
N LEU A 8 5.92 -14.39 17.73
CA LEU A 8 4.90 -13.36 17.67
C LEU A 8 4.83 -12.79 16.25
N ARG A 9 3.63 -12.49 15.78
CA ARG A 9 3.38 -11.83 14.49
C ARG A 9 2.83 -10.44 14.76
N GLU A 10 3.50 -9.44 14.21
CA GLU A 10 3.15 -8.04 14.38
C GLU A 10 2.90 -7.38 13.02
N PRO A 11 2.07 -6.32 12.95
CA PRO A 11 1.90 -5.53 11.75
C PRO A 11 3.24 -4.98 11.27
N VAL A 12 3.41 -4.91 9.95
CA VAL A 12 4.66 -4.36 9.39
C VAL A 12 4.76 -2.84 9.57
N GLY A 13 3.64 -2.15 9.81
CA GLY A 13 3.54 -0.69 9.89
C GLY A 13 2.79 -0.12 8.69
N VAL A 14 3.28 0.98 8.11
CA VAL A 14 2.65 1.63 6.95
C VAL A 14 2.92 0.83 5.67
N VAL A 15 1.86 0.54 4.91
CA VAL A 15 1.92 -0.17 3.62
C VAL A 15 1.54 0.76 2.47
N ALA A 16 2.40 0.89 1.48
CA ALA A 16 2.05 1.54 0.22
C ALA A 16 1.37 0.53 -0.73
N ALA A 17 0.16 0.85 -1.19
CA ALA A 17 -0.60 0.05 -2.15
C ALA A 17 -0.64 0.79 -3.50
N ILE A 18 0.21 0.37 -4.44
CA ILE A 18 0.25 0.91 -5.80
C ILE A 18 -0.57 0.00 -6.72
N THR A 19 -1.66 0.51 -7.29
CA THR A 19 -2.67 -0.28 -8.01
C THR A 19 -2.82 0.11 -9.49
N PRO A 20 -3.14 -0.87 -10.37
CA PRO A 20 -3.34 -0.63 -11.79
C PRO A 20 -4.78 -0.16 -12.08
N TRP A 21 -5.03 0.22 -13.33
CA TRP A 21 -6.31 0.75 -13.82
C TRP A 21 -7.34 -0.33 -14.20
N ASN A 22 -6.92 -1.57 -14.46
CA ASN A 22 -7.77 -2.58 -15.09
C ASN A 22 -8.84 -3.17 -14.15
N PHE A 23 -8.58 -3.24 -12.85
CA PHE A 23 -9.55 -3.66 -11.83
C PHE A 23 -9.46 -2.72 -10.62
N PRO A 24 -9.93 -1.47 -10.76
CA PRO A 24 -9.53 -0.38 -9.86
C PRO A 24 -10.02 -0.58 -8.43
N LEU A 25 -11.22 -1.16 -8.24
CA LEU A 25 -11.70 -1.51 -6.90
C LEU A 25 -11.07 -2.82 -6.39
N ALA A 26 -11.09 -3.88 -7.20
CA ALA A 26 -10.66 -5.20 -6.77
C ALA A 26 -9.15 -5.29 -6.46
N MET A 27 -8.30 -4.52 -7.14
CA MET A 27 -6.86 -4.45 -6.83
C MET A 27 -6.59 -3.67 -5.55
N ILE A 28 -7.37 -2.64 -5.26
CA ILE A 28 -7.29 -1.90 -3.99
C ILE A 28 -7.68 -2.82 -2.84
N THR A 29 -8.84 -3.46 -2.92
CA THR A 29 -9.34 -4.33 -1.83
C THR A 29 -8.45 -5.54 -1.61
N ARG A 30 -7.91 -6.16 -2.67
CA ARG A 30 -6.95 -7.29 -2.57
C ARG A 30 -5.66 -6.93 -1.81
N LYS A 31 -5.24 -5.66 -1.84
CA LYS A 31 -4.05 -5.18 -1.12
C LYS A 31 -4.41 -4.68 0.28
N CYS A 32 -5.47 -3.89 0.39
CA CYS A 32 -5.80 -3.19 1.62
C CYS A 32 -6.46 -4.13 2.63
N ALA A 33 -7.38 -5.00 2.22
CA ALA A 33 -8.07 -5.90 3.14
C ALA A 33 -7.11 -6.76 4.01
N PRO A 34 -6.11 -7.48 3.43
CA PRO A 34 -5.17 -8.24 4.25
C PRO A 34 -4.21 -7.35 5.06
N ALA A 35 -3.84 -6.16 4.55
CA ALA A 35 -2.98 -5.24 5.31
C ALA A 35 -3.70 -4.69 6.56
N LEU A 36 -4.94 -4.25 6.39
CA LEU A 36 -5.80 -3.76 7.47
C LEU A 36 -6.09 -4.87 8.48
N ALA A 37 -6.43 -6.07 8.02
CA ALA A 37 -6.65 -7.23 8.90
C ALA A 37 -5.40 -7.61 9.71
N ALA A 38 -4.20 -7.37 9.17
CA ALA A 38 -2.95 -7.58 9.89
C ALA A 38 -2.60 -6.43 10.87
N GLY A 39 -3.42 -5.38 10.96
CA GLY A 39 -3.18 -4.21 11.82
C GLY A 39 -2.30 -3.13 11.19
N CYS A 40 -2.13 -3.12 9.87
CA CYS A 40 -1.36 -2.08 9.17
C CYS A 40 -2.25 -0.89 8.79
N THR A 41 -1.64 0.28 8.58
CA THR A 41 -2.26 1.40 7.86
C THR A 41 -1.81 1.41 6.41
N VAL A 42 -2.63 1.98 5.52
CA VAL A 42 -2.36 1.96 4.08
C VAL A 42 -2.34 3.35 3.46
N VAL A 43 -1.42 3.53 2.52
CA VAL A 43 -1.39 4.65 1.57
C VAL A 43 -1.59 4.09 0.17
N ILE A 44 -2.75 4.36 -0.41
CA ILE A 44 -3.15 3.90 -1.74
C ILE A 44 -2.71 4.96 -2.75
N LYS A 45 -1.94 4.54 -3.75
CA LYS A 45 -1.64 5.34 -4.93
C LYS A 45 -2.23 4.64 -6.16
N PRO A 46 -3.47 4.99 -6.56
CA PRO A 46 -4.11 4.39 -7.71
C PRO A 46 -3.48 4.87 -9.03
N ALA A 47 -3.78 4.16 -10.12
CA ALA A 47 -3.52 4.64 -11.45
C ALA A 47 -4.29 5.94 -11.73
N GLU A 48 -3.63 6.87 -12.41
CA GLU A 48 -4.16 8.19 -12.79
C GLU A 48 -5.38 8.12 -13.71
N ALA A 49 -5.58 6.99 -14.41
CA ALA A 49 -6.73 6.75 -15.27
C ALA A 49 -8.01 6.38 -14.49
N THR A 50 -7.87 5.86 -13.26
CA THR A 50 -9.01 5.41 -12.44
C THR A 50 -8.93 5.88 -10.97
N PRO A 51 -8.70 7.18 -10.70
CA PRO A 51 -8.46 7.67 -9.34
C PRO A 51 -9.74 7.75 -8.51
N LEU A 52 -10.87 8.03 -9.15
CA LEU A 52 -12.15 8.29 -8.47
C LEU A 52 -12.66 7.08 -7.71
N THR A 53 -12.43 5.86 -8.21
CA THR A 53 -12.81 4.62 -7.51
C THR A 53 -12.07 4.47 -6.18
N ALA A 54 -10.80 4.87 -6.12
CA ALA A 54 -10.02 4.81 -4.88
C ALA A 54 -10.53 5.83 -3.84
N LEU A 55 -10.85 7.04 -4.30
CA LEU A 55 -11.41 8.10 -3.45
C LEU A 55 -12.78 7.70 -2.90
N ALA A 56 -13.66 7.15 -3.74
CA ALA A 56 -14.96 6.63 -3.31
C ALA A 56 -14.82 5.49 -2.30
N ALA A 57 -13.89 4.55 -2.52
CA ALA A 57 -13.63 3.46 -1.58
C ALA A 57 -13.12 3.97 -0.22
N ALA A 58 -12.24 4.99 -0.21
CA ALA A 58 -11.77 5.59 1.03
C ALA A 58 -12.87 6.37 1.76
N TYR A 59 -13.74 7.08 1.03
CA TYR A 59 -14.91 7.72 1.60
C TYR A 59 -15.83 6.68 2.27
N LEU A 60 -16.17 5.60 1.57
CA LEU A 60 -16.99 4.52 2.11
C LEU A 60 -16.36 3.84 3.33
N ALA A 61 -15.04 3.76 3.39
CA ALA A 61 -14.33 3.24 4.56
C ALA A 61 -14.48 4.14 5.80
N LEU A 62 -14.45 5.46 5.61
CA LEU A 62 -14.71 6.42 6.69
C LEU A 62 -16.17 6.31 7.17
N GLU A 63 -17.13 6.22 6.24
CA GLU A 63 -18.55 6.02 6.55
C GLU A 63 -18.78 4.70 7.29
N ALA A 64 -18.00 3.66 6.98
CA ALA A 64 -18.04 2.37 7.68
C ALA A 64 -17.41 2.41 9.09
N GLY A 65 -16.87 3.55 9.53
CA GLY A 65 -16.32 3.75 10.86
C GLY A 65 -14.85 3.36 11.02
N LEU A 66 -14.09 3.22 9.92
CA LEU A 66 -12.63 3.05 10.04
C LEU A 66 -12.02 4.31 10.65
N PRO A 67 -11.06 4.19 11.59
CA PRO A 67 -10.37 5.34 12.14
C PRO A 67 -9.71 6.20 11.06
N ALA A 68 -9.74 7.52 11.24
CA ALA A 68 -9.05 8.44 10.35
C ALA A 68 -7.56 8.11 10.26
N GLY A 69 -7.01 8.11 9.04
CA GLY A 69 -5.62 7.75 8.77
C GLY A 69 -5.34 6.25 8.61
N THR A 70 -6.33 5.37 8.83
CA THR A 70 -6.19 3.93 8.54
C THR A 70 -6.06 3.67 7.03
N ILE A 71 -6.85 4.38 6.22
CA ILE A 71 -6.76 4.39 4.75
C ILE A 71 -6.51 5.82 4.28
N ASN A 72 -5.47 6.00 3.47
CA ASN A 72 -5.10 7.28 2.87
C ASN A 72 -4.98 7.09 1.36
N VAL A 73 -5.40 8.07 0.55
CA VAL A 73 -5.33 8.00 -0.91
C VAL A 73 -4.54 9.18 -1.45
N VAL A 74 -3.54 8.90 -2.30
CA VAL A 74 -2.75 9.91 -3.00
C VAL A 74 -2.92 9.71 -4.51
N THR A 75 -3.70 10.59 -5.12
CA THR A 75 -3.83 10.69 -6.58
C THR A 75 -2.70 11.56 -7.13
N ALA A 76 -2.27 11.31 -8.37
CA ALA A 76 -1.18 12.08 -8.97
C ALA A 76 -1.28 12.10 -10.50
N SER A 77 -1.12 13.27 -11.10
CA SER A 77 -0.91 13.42 -12.55
C SER A 77 0.50 13.00 -12.98
N LYS A 78 1.47 13.04 -12.06
CA LYS A 78 2.85 12.60 -12.26
C LYS A 78 3.11 11.36 -11.38
N PRO A 79 2.82 10.15 -11.86
CA PRO A 79 2.78 8.97 -11.00
C PRO A 79 4.14 8.57 -10.43
N ALA A 80 5.23 8.84 -11.15
CA ALA A 80 6.60 8.49 -10.76
C ALA A 80 7.08 9.23 -9.50
N ALA A 81 6.77 10.54 -9.37
CA ALA A 81 7.18 11.34 -8.22
C ALA A 81 6.60 10.80 -6.89
N VAL A 82 5.31 10.41 -6.90
CA VAL A 82 4.71 9.77 -5.72
C VAL A 82 5.24 8.36 -5.52
N GLY A 83 5.50 7.62 -6.61
CA GLY A 83 6.13 6.30 -6.56
C GLY A 83 7.47 6.34 -5.82
N GLU A 84 8.35 7.27 -6.19
CA GLU A 84 9.66 7.48 -5.58
C GLU A 84 9.57 7.79 -4.08
N VAL A 85 8.66 8.68 -3.67
CA VAL A 85 8.45 8.96 -2.24
C VAL A 85 8.00 7.70 -1.50
N LEU A 86 7.02 6.96 -2.04
CA LEU A 86 6.51 5.75 -1.38
C LEU A 86 7.54 4.62 -1.29
N THR A 87 8.46 4.52 -2.24
CA THR A 87 9.51 3.48 -2.27
C THR A 87 10.77 3.88 -1.51
N THR A 88 10.97 5.15 -1.16
CA THR A 88 12.17 5.62 -0.46
C THR A 88 11.91 6.15 0.96
N ASP A 89 10.69 6.60 1.29
CA ASP A 89 10.37 7.14 2.63
C ASP A 89 10.53 6.06 3.72
N PRO A 90 11.39 6.25 4.74
CA PRO A 90 11.68 5.23 5.75
C PRO A 90 10.47 4.83 6.61
N ARG A 91 9.41 5.65 6.66
CA ARG A 91 8.17 5.33 7.39
C ARG A 91 7.32 4.28 6.68
N VAL A 92 7.42 4.17 5.35
CA VAL A 92 6.76 3.11 4.59
C VAL A 92 7.54 1.81 4.76
N ARG A 93 6.93 0.78 5.34
CA ARG A 93 7.62 -0.47 5.69
C ARG A 93 7.40 -1.59 4.68
N LYS A 94 6.39 -1.46 3.83
CA LYS A 94 6.07 -2.44 2.78
C LYS A 94 5.49 -1.75 1.54
N VAL A 95 5.88 -2.22 0.36
CA VAL A 95 5.30 -1.77 -0.92
C VAL A 95 4.62 -2.96 -1.60
N SER A 96 3.31 -2.85 -1.82
CA SER A 96 2.55 -3.81 -2.61
C SER A 96 2.21 -3.21 -3.97
N PHE A 97 2.89 -3.67 -5.01
CA PHE A 97 2.71 -3.19 -6.38
C PHE A 97 1.96 -4.22 -7.24
N THR A 98 1.10 -3.74 -8.13
CA THR A 98 0.59 -4.51 -9.27
C THR A 98 0.55 -3.59 -10.49
N GLY A 99 1.13 -4.02 -11.60
CA GLY A 99 1.26 -3.23 -12.82
C GLY A 99 2.25 -3.88 -13.78
N SER A 100 2.91 -3.07 -14.61
CA SER A 100 3.83 -3.60 -15.63
C SER A 100 5.18 -4.05 -15.03
N THR A 101 5.80 -5.03 -15.68
CA THR A 101 7.12 -5.55 -15.29
C THR A 101 8.21 -4.47 -15.22
N PRO A 102 8.35 -3.53 -16.18
CA PRO A 102 9.38 -2.49 -16.09
C PRO A 102 9.21 -1.59 -14.87
N VAL A 103 7.97 -1.19 -14.56
CA VAL A 103 7.67 -0.38 -13.37
C VAL A 103 7.95 -1.18 -12.10
N GLY A 104 7.55 -2.46 -12.05
CA GLY A 104 7.84 -3.32 -10.91
C GLY A 104 9.34 -3.46 -10.61
N LYS A 105 10.16 -3.66 -11.64
CA LYS A 105 11.63 -3.70 -11.51
C LYS A 105 12.19 -2.38 -10.97
N HIS A 106 11.69 -1.25 -11.47
CA HIS A 106 12.11 0.07 -11.03
C HIS A 106 11.76 0.33 -9.55
N LEU A 107 10.52 0.06 -9.15
CA LEU A 107 10.08 0.24 -7.77
C LEU A 107 10.85 -0.68 -6.81
N LEU A 108 11.14 -1.91 -7.22
CA LEU A 108 11.94 -2.84 -6.41
C LEU A 108 13.36 -2.31 -6.19
N ALA A 109 14.00 -1.75 -7.23
CA ALA A 109 15.32 -1.12 -7.09
C ALA A 109 15.29 0.07 -6.11
N GLN A 110 14.25 0.90 -6.15
CA GLN A 110 14.09 2.02 -5.21
C GLN A 110 13.89 1.52 -3.76
N CYS A 111 13.07 0.49 -3.55
CA CYS A 111 12.83 -0.12 -2.24
C CYS A 111 14.10 -0.68 -1.58
N ALA A 112 15.13 -1.02 -2.35
CA ALA A 112 16.40 -1.54 -1.83
C ALA A 112 17.10 -0.53 -0.90
N SER A 113 16.90 0.78 -1.11
CA SER A 113 17.48 1.84 -0.27
C SER A 113 17.08 1.76 1.21
N THR A 114 15.94 1.17 1.52
CA THR A 114 15.40 1.05 2.89
C THR A 114 15.00 -0.39 3.24
N VAL A 115 15.36 -1.35 2.39
CA VAL A 115 15.10 -2.79 2.57
C VAL A 115 13.62 -3.07 2.91
N LYS A 116 12.70 -2.43 2.18
CA LYS A 116 11.26 -2.58 2.41
C LYS A 116 10.80 -4.01 2.10
N LYS A 117 9.80 -4.48 2.85
CA LYS A 117 9.10 -5.74 2.58
C LYS A 117 8.12 -5.65 1.41
#